data_AF-A0A975KE53-F1
#
_entry.id   AF-A0A975KE53-F1
#
_cell.length_a   1.000
_cell.length_b   1.000
_cell.length_c   1.000
_cell.angle_alpha   90.00
_cell.angle_beta   90.00
_cell.angle_gamma   90.00
#
_symmetry.space_group_name_H-M   'P 1'
#
loop_
_entity.id
_entity.type
_entity.pdbx_description
1 polymer ?
#
loop_
_entity_poly.entity_id
_entity_poly.type
_entity_poly.pdbx_seq_one_letter_code
_entity_poly.pdbx_strand_id
1 'polypeptide(L)'
;MGGATLKKENPHKTFLNFRNNLVMLYKNLPEEELGYVMRVRAVLDCVAALSFLLKGQFVNMWAVLRARRAFHSLRPLFAADREENLKKTSLPVIPERTKSSILVQFYLHGKKFFSRL
;
A
#
# COMPACT_ATOMS: atom_id res chain seq x y z
N MET A 1 -23.91 14.88 -23.63
CA MET A 1 -22.93 13.80 -23.89
C MET A 1 -21.63 14.15 -23.17
N GLY A 2 -21.46 13.69 -21.93
CA GLY A 2 -20.29 14.00 -21.09
C GLY A 2 -19.43 12.75 -20.87
N GLY A 3 -18.98 12.13 -21.97
CA GLY A 3 -18.09 10.97 -21.93
C GLY A 3 -16.67 11.42 -21.64
N ALA A 4 -16.39 11.76 -20.38
CA ALA A 4 -15.02 11.78 -19.89
C ALA A 4 -14.52 10.33 -19.91
N THR A 5 -13.92 9.93 -21.03
CA THR A 5 -13.24 8.64 -21.18
C THR A 5 -12.40 8.40 -19.94
N LEU A 6 -12.76 7.40 -19.12
CA LEU A 6 -11.99 6.97 -17.97
C LEU A 6 -10.52 6.89 -18.42
N LYS A 7 -9.66 7.78 -17.93
CA LYS A 7 -8.23 7.75 -18.27
C LYS A 7 -7.73 6.33 -18.03
N LYS A 8 -7.34 5.64 -19.10
CA LYS A 8 -6.78 4.29 -19.04
C LYS A 8 -5.62 4.34 -18.03
N GLU A 9 -5.74 3.65 -16.91
CA GLU A 9 -4.69 3.64 -15.88
C GLU A 9 -3.39 3.13 -16.51
N ASN A 10 -2.33 3.93 -16.39
CA ASN A 10 -1.03 3.59 -16.97
C ASN A 10 -0.39 2.45 -16.13
N PRO A 11 -0.10 1.29 -16.72
CA PRO A 11 0.49 0.16 -16.00
C PRO A 11 1.84 0.44 -15.35
N HIS A 12 2.61 1.37 -15.90
CA HIS A 12 3.85 1.83 -15.29
C HIS A 12 3.60 2.54 -13.95
N LYS A 13 2.56 3.39 -13.90
CA LYS A 13 2.15 4.07 -12.67
C LYS A 13 1.64 3.06 -11.63
N THR A 14 0.85 2.07 -12.07
CA THR A 14 0.40 0.96 -11.21
C THR A 14 1.60 0.26 -10.58
N PHE A 15 2.58 -0.16 -11.39
CA PHE A 15 3.81 -0.80 -10.88
C PHE A 15 4.53 0.08 -9.84
N LEU A 16 4.77 1.36 -10.14
CA LEU A 16 5.47 2.26 -9.24
C LEU A 16 4.71 2.47 -7.92
N ASN A 17 3.38 2.61 -7.97
CA ASN A 17 2.55 2.80 -6.78
C ASN A 17 2.63 1.59 -5.84
N PHE A 18 2.47 0.37 -6.36
CA PHE A 18 2.56 -0.84 -5.54
C PHE A 18 3.97 -1.05 -4.98
N ARG A 19 5.02 -0.88 -5.80
CA ARG A 19 6.41 -1.05 -5.37
C ARG A 19 6.78 -0.05 -4.29
N ASN A 20 6.52 1.24 -4.52
CA ASN A 20 6.88 2.30 -3.59
C ASN A 20 6.09 2.19 -2.28
N ASN A 21 4.82 1.77 -2.33
CA ASN A 21 4.04 1.52 -1.12
C ASN A 21 4.64 0.38 -0.27
N LEU A 22 5.03 -0.74 -0.89
CA LEU A 22 5.68 -1.85 -0.19
C LEU A 22 7.02 -1.43 0.44
N VAL A 23 7.84 -0.66 -0.28
CA VAL A 23 9.10 -0.13 0.23
C VAL A 23 8.86 0.82 1.40
N MET A 24 7.88 1.71 1.31
CA MET A 24 7.53 2.64 2.39
C MET A 24 7.10 1.89 3.65
N LEU A 25 6.23 0.88 3.51
CA LEU A 25 5.81 0.06 4.64
C LEU A 25 7.01 -0.66 5.27
N TYR A 26 7.90 -1.22 4.46
CA TYR A 26 9.09 -1.90 4.95
C TYR A 26 10.07 -0.98 5.68
N LYS A 27 10.25 0.26 5.24
CA LYS A 27 11.21 1.18 5.86
C LYS A 27 10.70 1.77 7.18
N ASN A 28 9.40 1.99 7.30
CA ASN A 28 8.83 2.86 8.34
C ASN A 28 8.01 2.13 9.41
N LEU A 29 7.62 0.86 9.20
CA LEU A 29 6.86 0.13 10.22
C LEU A 29 7.76 -0.48 11.29
N PRO A 30 7.34 -0.44 12.58
CA PRO A 30 8.01 -1.20 13.63
C PRO A 30 7.95 -2.70 13.34
N GLU A 31 8.94 -3.44 13.83
CA GLU A 31 9.13 -4.86 13.51
C GLU A 31 7.96 -5.74 13.96
N GLU A 32 7.34 -5.40 15.09
CA GLU A 32 6.17 -6.07 15.66
C GLU A 32 4.96 -6.05 14.70
N GLU A 33 4.73 -4.93 14.01
CA GLU A 33 3.59 -4.74 13.12
C GLU A 33 3.89 -5.14 11.67
N LEU A 34 5.16 -5.08 11.26
CA LEU A 34 5.58 -5.30 9.87
C LEU A 34 5.05 -6.65 9.34
N GLY A 35 5.16 -7.71 10.13
CA GLY A 35 4.72 -9.05 9.74
C GLY A 35 3.21 -9.12 9.46
N TYR A 36 2.40 -8.56 10.36
CA TYR A 36 0.94 -8.52 10.20
C TYR A 36 0.53 -7.65 9.00
N VAL A 37 1.07 -6.43 8.91
CA VAL A 37 0.71 -5.48 7.85
C VAL A 37 1.13 -5.99 6.47
N MET A 38 2.29 -6.63 6.36
CA MET A 38 2.72 -7.25 5.09
C MET A 38 1.82 -8.40 4.65
N ARG A 39 1.28 -9.21 5.58
CA ARG A 39 0.29 -10.26 5.27
C ARG A 39 -1.02 -9.67 4.78
N VAL A 40 -1.57 -8.66 5.48
CA VAL A 40 -2.79 -7.97 5.04
C VAL A 40 -2.57 -7.33 3.67
N ARG A 41 -1.40 -6.72 3.44
CA ARG A 41 -1.03 -6.14 2.15
C ARG A 41 -0.94 -7.18 1.04
N ALA A 42 -0.52 -8.41 1.34
CA ALA A 42 -0.57 -9.52 0.39
C ALA A 42 -1.98 -9.84 -0.09
N VAL A 43 -2.93 -9.94 0.84
CA VAL A 43 -4.33 -10.17 0.48
C VAL A 43 -4.88 -9.01 -0.34
N LEU A 44 -4.63 -7.76 0.07
CA LEU A 44 -5.10 -6.58 -0.65
C LEU A 44 -4.51 -6.46 -2.06
N ASP A 45 -3.23 -6.75 -2.24
CA ASP A 45 -2.60 -6.75 -3.56
C ASP A 45 -3.18 -7.84 -4.47
N CYS A 46 -3.50 -9.02 -3.92
CA CYS A 46 -4.20 -10.07 -4.65
C CYS A 46 -5.62 -9.63 -5.04
N VAL A 47 -6.36 -9.00 -4.13
CA VAL A 47 -7.69 -8.44 -4.43
C VAL A 47 -7.61 -7.37 -5.53
N ALA A 48 -6.59 -6.51 -5.49
CA ALA A 48 -6.37 -5.52 -6.54
C ALA A 48 -6.04 -6.18 -7.89
N ALA A 49 -5.18 -7.21 -7.91
CA ALA A 49 -4.85 -7.97 -9.11
C ALA A 49 -6.09 -8.67 -9.70
N LEU A 50 -6.94 -9.28 -8.87
CA LEU A 50 -8.21 -9.87 -9.27
C LEU A 50 -9.20 -8.81 -9.81
N SER A 51 -9.30 -7.65 -9.16
CA SER A 51 -10.11 -6.54 -9.66
C SER A 51 -9.63 -6.06 -11.04
N PHE A 52 -8.32 -5.98 -11.28
CA PHE A 52 -7.78 -5.67 -12.60
C PHE A 52 -8.10 -6.76 -13.63
N LEU A 53 -8.01 -8.03 -13.24
CA LEU A 53 -8.37 -9.16 -14.08
C LEU A 53 -9.85 -9.11 -14.50
N LEU A 54 -10.77 -8.88 -13.56
CA LEU A 54 -12.21 -8.76 -13.84
C LEU A 54 -12.54 -7.57 -14.76
N LYS A 55 -11.71 -6.51 -14.73
CA LYS A 55 -11.81 -5.36 -15.64
C LYS A 55 -11.13 -5.59 -17.00
N GLY A 56 -10.58 -6.77 -17.26
CA GLY A 56 -9.83 -7.09 -18.48
C GLY A 56 -8.46 -6.39 -18.59
N GLN A 57 -7.96 -5.82 -17.49
CA GLN A 57 -6.72 -5.05 -17.46
C GLN A 57 -5.52 -5.93 -17.06
N PHE A 58 -5.22 -6.93 -17.88
CA PHE A 58 -4.13 -7.89 -17.61
C PHE A 58 -2.78 -7.22 -17.39
N VAL A 59 -2.46 -6.14 -18.12
CA VAL A 59 -1.18 -5.43 -17.96
C VAL A 59 -1.05 -4.80 -16.57
N ASN A 60 -2.14 -4.30 -15.99
CA ASN A 60 -2.15 -3.77 -14.61
C ASN A 60 -2.01 -4.90 -13.58
N MET A 61 -2.65 -6.05 -13.80
CA MET A 61 -2.46 -7.24 -12.97
C MET A 61 -0.97 -7.67 -12.93
N TRP A 62 -0.33 -7.78 -14.10
CA TRP A 62 1.09 -8.09 -14.19
C TRP A 62 1.98 -7.03 -13.54
N ALA A 63 1.59 -5.75 -13.61
CA ALA A 63 2.29 -4.67 -12.93
C ALA A 63 2.30 -4.85 -11.40
N VAL A 64 1.19 -5.30 -10.80
CA VAL A 64 1.11 -5.62 -9.35
C VAL A 64 2.05 -6.77 -8.98
N LEU A 65 2.02 -7.87 -9.74
CA LEU A 65 2.89 -9.03 -9.48
C LEU A 65 4.37 -8.68 -9.66
N ARG A 66 4.70 -7.91 -10.70
CA ARG A 66 6.06 -7.40 -10.93
C ARG A 66 6.51 -6.49 -9.80
N ALA A 67 5.63 -5.64 -9.26
CA ALA A 67 5.94 -4.78 -8.13
C ALA A 67 6.32 -5.58 -6.87
N ARG A 68 5.60 -6.68 -6.60
CA ARG A 68 5.95 -7.59 -5.48
C ARG A 68 7.31 -8.26 -5.66
N ARG A 69 7.58 -8.79 -6.86
CA ARG A 69 8.89 -9.39 -7.15
C ARG A 69 10.02 -8.37 -7.03
N ALA A 70 9.83 -7.18 -7.60
CA ALA A 70 10.80 -6.09 -7.50
C ALA A 70 11.03 -5.67 -6.04
N PHE A 71 9.97 -5.57 -5.24
CA PHE A 71 10.09 -5.30 -3.81
C PHE A 71 10.92 -6.37 -3.08
N HIS A 72 10.69 -7.66 -3.36
CA HIS A 72 11.46 -8.75 -2.76
C HIS A 72 12.96 -8.65 -3.08
N SER A 73 13.31 -8.29 -4.32
CA SER A 73 14.70 -8.05 -4.73
C SER A 73 15.31 -6.79 -4.11
N LEU A 74 14.51 -5.75 -3.89
CA LEU A 74 14.96 -4.48 -3.30
C LEU A 74 15.03 -4.48 -1.77
N ARG A 75 14.29 -5.38 -1.11
CA ARG A 75 14.24 -5.52 0.35
C ARG A 75 15.62 -5.52 1.03
N PRO A 76 16.63 -6.31 0.59
CA PRO A 76 17.94 -6.30 1.23
C PRO A 76 18.67 -4.96 1.10
N LEU A 77 18.52 -4.25 -0.03
CA LEU A 77 19.16 -2.93 -0.22
C LEU A 77 18.66 -1.88 0.76
N PHE A 78 17.41 -2.01 1.21
CA PHE A 78 16.78 -1.06 2.13
C PHE A 78 16.86 -1.48 3.60
N ALA A 79 17.62 -2.52 3.93
CA ALA A 79 17.81 -2.96 5.32
C ALA A 79 18.56 -1.90 6.16
N ALA A 80 19.60 -1.28 5.60
CA ALA A 80 20.34 -0.21 6.26
C ALA A 80 19.47 1.05 6.50
N ASP A 81 18.75 1.50 5.46
CA ASP A 81 17.78 2.60 5.57
C ASP A 81 16.72 2.36 6.64
N ARG A 82 16.24 1.10 6.78
CA ARG A 82 15.26 0.72 7.80
C ARG A 82 15.86 0.89 9.19
N GLU A 83 17.06 0.40 9.43
CA GLU A 83 17.72 0.53 10.73
C GLU A 83 17.91 2.00 11.12
N GLU A 84 18.33 2.83 10.16
CA GLU A 84 18.46 4.28 10.37
C GLU A 84 17.11 4.96 10.68
N ASN A 85 16.05 4.62 9.94
CA ASN A 85 14.73 5.17 10.17
C ASN A 85 14.13 4.76 11.53
N LEU A 86 14.34 3.50 11.94
CA LEU A 86 13.90 3.03 13.24
C LEU A 86 14.65 3.74 14.37
N LYS A 87 15.96 4.00 14.22
CA LYS A 87 16.74 4.80 15.18
C LYS A 87 16.28 6.25 15.28
N LYS A 88 15.85 6.84 14.17
CA LYS A 88 15.31 8.21 14.12
C LYS A 88 13.86 8.32 14.60
N THR A 89 13.21 7.20 14.89
CA THR A 89 11.83 7.21 15.41
C THR A 89 11.84 7.69 16.86
N SER A 90 11.44 8.94 17.07
CA SER A 90 11.46 9.60 18.39
C SER A 90 10.25 9.27 19.26
N LEU A 91 9.14 8.84 18.65
CA LEU A 91 7.89 8.50 19.33
C LEU A 91 7.46 7.07 18.96
N PRO A 92 7.36 6.14 19.94
CA PRO A 92 6.92 4.76 19.66
C PRO A 92 5.43 4.69 19.31
N VAL A 93 4.64 5.65 19.78
CA VAL A 93 3.20 5.76 19.51
C VAL A 93 2.89 7.18 19.05
N ILE A 94 2.42 7.31 17.81
CA ILE A 94 1.93 8.57 17.28
C ILE A 94 0.49 8.75 17.81
N PRO A 95 0.20 9.75 18.66
CA PRO A 95 -1.11 9.90 19.29
C PRO A 95 -2.24 10.15 18.27
N GLU A 96 -1.91 10.70 17.10
CA GLU A 96 -2.84 10.90 15.98
C GLU A 96 -3.11 9.63 15.16
N ARG A 97 -2.40 8.53 15.46
CA ARG A 97 -2.58 7.26 14.75
C ARG A 97 -3.82 6.55 15.27
N THR A 98 -4.86 6.53 14.46
CA THR A 98 -6.10 5.80 14.77
C THR A 98 -5.85 4.30 14.77
N LYS A 99 -6.38 3.58 15.77
CA LYS A 99 -6.28 2.11 15.88
C LYS A 99 -7.13 1.36 14.83
N SER A 100 -7.97 2.08 14.08
CA SER A 100 -8.95 1.52 13.14
C SER A 100 -8.62 1.89 11.69
N SER A 101 -8.94 1.01 10.75
CA SER A 101 -8.76 1.28 9.32
C SER A 101 -9.61 2.47 8.87
N ILE A 102 -8.97 3.50 8.30
CA ILE A 102 -9.65 4.68 7.75
C ILE A 102 -10.70 4.28 6.70
N LEU A 103 -10.40 3.25 5.90
CA LEU A 103 -11.32 2.73 4.88
C LEU A 103 -12.57 2.12 5.52
N VAL A 104 -12.43 1.39 6.63
CA VAL A 104 -13.57 0.83 7.38
C VAL A 104 -14.40 1.95 8.00
N GLN A 105 -13.76 2.96 8.57
CA GLN A 105 -14.48 4.11 9.13
C GLN A 105 -15.24 4.89 8.04
N PHE A 106 -14.66 5.03 6.85
CA PHE A 106 -15.25 5.77 5.76
C PHE A 106 -16.38 4.99 5.05
N TYR A 107 -16.12 3.75 4.64
CA TYR A 107 -17.06 2.97 3.82
C TYR A 107 -18.12 2.21 4.63
N LEU A 108 -17.82 1.78 5.87
CA LEU A 108 -18.77 1.05 6.72
C LEU A 108 -19.42 1.96 7.77
N HIS A 109 -18.67 2.89 8.37
CA HIS A 109 -19.19 3.78 9.42
C HIS A 109 -19.59 5.17 8.91
N GLY A 110 -19.42 5.44 7.61
CA GLY A 110 -19.87 6.70 6.98
C GLY A 110 -19.16 7.95 7.49
N LYS A 111 -18.04 7.83 8.20
CA LYS A 111 -17.27 8.97 8.73
C LYS A 111 -16.48 9.64 7.61
N LYS A 112 -16.97 10.79 7.14
CA LYS A 112 -16.39 11.52 6.00
C LYS A 112 -15.35 12.59 6.36
N PHE A 113 -15.23 12.96 7.63
CA PHE A 113 -14.31 14.01 8.10
C PHE A 113 -13.25 13.45 9.03
N PHE A 114 -12.00 13.90 8.86
CA PHE A 114 -10.86 13.48 9.70
C PHE A 114 -11.06 13.82 11.18
N SER A 115 -11.75 14.92 11.49
CA SER A 115 -12.13 15.29 12.86
C SER A 115 -13.09 14.30 13.55
N ARG A 116 -13.67 13.35 12.80
CA ARG A 116 -14.61 12.35 13.30
C ARG A 116 -14.04 10.93 13.30
N LEU A 117 -12.78 10.76 12.89
CA LEU A 117 -12.08 9.48 12.78
C LEU A 117 -11.44 9.03 14.10
#